data_AF-A0A8T7EKH8-F1
#
_entry.id   AF-A0A8T7EKH8-F1
#
_cell.length_a   1.000
_cell.length_b   1.000
_cell.length_c   1.000
_cell.angle_alpha   90.00
_cell.angle_beta   90.00
_cell.angle_gamma   90.00
#
_symmetry.space_group_name_H-M   'P 1'
#
loop_
_entity.id
_entity.type
_entity.pdbx_description
1 polymer ?
#
loop_
_entity_poly.entity_id
_entity_poly.type
_entity_poly.pdbx_seq_one_letter_code
_entity_poly.pdbx_strand_id
1 'polypeptide(L)'
;MSPDWLAPLVDVLERDPHAGMATPKIVLLNDPALVNTYGNDVHFTGFGYLRAWQEPASGLTHTQEVAAISGAAFIMRAETFRELGGFDELFFPAYAEDADLSWRARIAGYRLYAVPQSVIRHDYRLHFSPAKFEFLERNRLQMLFKNYRWPTLVVLTPALMLAEVVGWGFAAVSGRRYWSAKLRGYGWIIRHWRTLMQHRRTVQERAKRPTVTSCSSTSIGSVQAGRDGRGPDRRTHLQPAVLGAVSRFTRGRPVVAAMAMRVAHLTATFFPYPSGTGRVCLQNALGAAKLGCDVTVITSAVKDESVIDDPPGLTVHRLPAAFKVGNAPLLPGLFRMAKYDIVHLHYPFVFGQEILHAVAGLRRIPVVITYHQDLILSGMMGRMVALHEKTVGRLILTRANRLLVTSRDYFNASRIARFFKPDDPRVTEMPNGVDTSRFTTDVDTAGIRSMYGFAEDDVVLAFCGGMDTPHYFKGVDVLLNAAARVDAPNLRLMLIGDGDLRARYMEGSTPPRPR
;
A
#
# COMPACT_ATOMS: atom_id res chain seq x y z
N MET A 1 8.00 5.58 31.12
CA MET A 1 6.57 6.00 31.03
C MET A 1 6.50 7.47 31.46
N SER A 2 5.47 8.23 31.04
CA SER A 2 5.27 9.60 31.58
C SER A 2 4.90 9.53 33.07
N PRO A 3 5.26 10.51 33.92
CA PRO A 3 5.01 10.44 35.37
C PRO A 3 3.53 10.20 35.74
N ASP A 4 2.61 10.79 34.99
CA ASP A 4 1.15 10.69 35.22
C ASP A 4 0.43 9.78 34.22
N TRP A 5 1.10 8.74 33.70
CA TRP A 5 0.48 7.87 32.69
C TRP A 5 -0.77 7.15 33.20
N LEU A 6 -0.86 6.81 34.49
CA LEU A 6 -1.95 5.99 35.03
C LEU A 6 -3.24 6.80 35.24
N ALA A 7 -3.15 8.01 35.80
CA ALA A 7 -4.31 8.79 36.21
C ALA A 7 -5.31 9.06 35.07
N PRO A 8 -4.91 9.48 33.85
CA PRO A 8 -5.85 9.69 32.75
C PRO A 8 -6.57 8.43 32.30
N LEU A 9 -5.94 7.26 32.45
CA LEU A 9 -6.58 6.00 32.12
C LEU A 9 -7.64 5.65 33.17
N VAL A 10 -7.31 5.82 34.45
CA VAL A 10 -8.23 5.57 35.57
C VAL A 10 -9.44 6.51 35.47
N ASP A 11 -9.21 7.80 35.22
CA ASP A 11 -10.28 8.80 35.02
C ASP A 11 -11.31 8.37 33.97
N VAL A 12 -10.85 7.78 32.85
CA VAL A 12 -11.74 7.30 31.79
C VAL A 12 -12.58 6.12 32.26
N LEU A 13 -11.98 5.19 33.01
CA LEU A 13 -12.74 4.08 33.57
C LEU A 13 -13.75 4.58 34.60
N GLU A 14 -13.37 5.48 35.51
CA GLU A 14 -14.26 6.00 36.57
C GLU A 14 -15.44 6.81 36.03
N ARG A 15 -15.24 7.61 34.97
CA ARG A 15 -16.28 8.46 34.39
C ARG A 15 -17.33 7.69 33.59
N ASP A 16 -16.95 6.58 32.95
CA ASP A 16 -17.85 5.77 32.13
C ASP A 16 -17.95 4.34 32.71
N PRO A 17 -19.07 3.99 33.39
CA PRO A 17 -19.30 2.64 33.88
C PRO A 17 -19.31 1.56 32.78
N HIS A 18 -19.49 1.94 31.51
CA HIS A 18 -19.42 1.04 30.36
C HIS A 18 -17.98 0.90 29.82
N ALA A 19 -17.03 1.70 30.29
CA ALA A 19 -15.62 1.54 29.95
C ALA A 19 -15.06 0.32 30.68
N GLY A 20 -14.82 -0.76 29.94
CA GLY A 20 -14.22 -1.98 30.49
C GLY A 20 -12.69 -1.91 30.51
N MET A 21 -12.07 -1.26 29.51
CA MET A 21 -10.62 -1.24 29.34
C MET A 21 -10.16 0.10 28.76
N ALA A 22 -8.95 0.53 29.14
CA ALA A 22 -8.31 1.73 28.60
C ALA A 22 -6.83 1.46 28.27
N THR A 23 -6.35 1.98 27.15
CA THR A 23 -4.95 1.84 26.70
C THR A 23 -4.34 3.23 26.46
N PRO A 24 -3.05 3.44 26.77
CA PRO A 24 -2.39 4.72 26.57
C PRO A 24 -2.03 4.95 25.11
N LYS A 25 -1.61 6.18 24.80
CA LYS A 25 -0.84 6.46 23.59
C LYS A 25 0.55 5.85 23.71
N ILE A 26 0.81 4.80 22.95
CA ILE A 26 2.10 4.11 22.95
C ILE A 26 2.93 4.65 21.79
N VAL A 27 4.05 5.29 22.11
CA VAL A 27 5.00 5.84 21.14
C VAL A 27 6.24 4.95 21.02
N LEU A 28 6.95 5.05 19.90
CA LEU A 28 8.19 4.30 19.71
C LEU A 28 9.27 4.77 20.69
N LEU A 29 10.01 3.81 21.27
CA LEU A 29 11.09 4.15 22.21
C LEU A 29 12.17 5.00 21.56
N ASN A 30 12.59 4.63 20.34
CA ASN A 30 13.67 5.29 19.62
C ASN A 30 13.25 6.63 18.99
N ASP A 31 11.98 6.80 18.67
CA ASP A 31 11.43 8.04 18.13
C ASP A 31 10.05 8.35 18.74
N PRO A 32 10.01 9.10 19.85
CA PRO A 32 8.76 9.42 20.54
C PRO A 32 7.80 10.32 19.74
N ALA A 33 8.25 10.92 18.64
CA ALA A 33 7.37 11.68 17.75
C ALA A 33 6.42 10.76 16.96
N LEU A 34 6.77 9.47 16.85
CA LEU A 34 6.02 8.47 16.10
C LEU A 34 5.26 7.52 17.02
N VAL A 35 4.02 7.22 16.65
CA VAL A 35 3.15 6.32 17.40
C VAL A 35 3.49 4.87 17.08
N ASN A 36 3.64 4.05 18.13
CA ASN A 36 3.62 2.60 17.98
C ASN A 36 2.19 2.08 17.89
N THR A 37 1.30 2.50 18.78
CA THR A 37 -0.10 2.13 18.72
C THR A 37 -0.95 3.08 19.56
N TYR A 38 -2.15 3.40 19.07
CA TYR A 38 -3.19 4.13 19.79
C TYR A 38 -4.42 3.25 19.96
N GLY A 39 -4.19 2.09 20.58
CA GLY A 39 -5.07 0.94 20.52
C GLY A 39 -4.95 0.17 19.20
N ASN A 40 -5.62 -0.97 19.13
CA ASN A 40 -5.51 -1.88 18.01
C ASN A 40 -6.85 -1.98 17.26
N ASP A 41 -6.74 -2.25 15.96
CA ASP A 41 -7.88 -2.57 15.11
C ASP A 41 -7.87 -4.05 14.76
N VAL A 42 -9.04 -4.68 14.77
CA VAL A 42 -9.20 -6.09 14.39
C VAL A 42 -10.11 -6.14 13.18
N HIS A 43 -9.56 -6.57 12.04
CA HIS A 43 -10.36 -6.83 10.86
C HIS A 43 -11.37 -7.95 11.15
N PHE A 44 -12.51 -7.95 10.46
CA PHE A 44 -13.49 -9.02 10.60
C PHE A 44 -12.98 -10.41 10.13
N THR A 45 -11.82 -10.47 9.47
CA THR A 45 -11.11 -11.74 9.17
C THR A 45 -10.11 -12.15 10.26
N GLY A 46 -10.06 -11.41 11.38
CA GLY A 46 -9.22 -11.65 12.54
C GLY A 46 -7.80 -11.08 12.46
N PHE A 47 -7.43 -10.38 11.38
CA PHE A 47 -6.12 -9.70 11.32
C PHE A 47 -6.11 -8.49 12.25
N GLY A 48 -5.14 -8.46 13.17
CA GLY A 48 -4.88 -7.32 14.04
C GLY A 48 -3.94 -6.30 13.39
N TYR A 49 -4.23 -5.01 13.60
CA TYR A 49 -3.41 -3.89 13.15
C TYR A 49 -3.15 -2.94 14.31
N LEU A 50 -1.97 -2.34 14.31
CA LEU A 50 -1.63 -1.25 15.21
C LEU A 50 -2.27 0.02 14.67
N ARG A 51 -3.18 0.65 15.44
CA ARG A 51 -3.80 1.92 15.02
C ARG A 51 -2.76 3.03 15.08
N ALA A 52 -2.75 3.89 14.07
CA ALA A 52 -1.84 5.02 13.95
C ALA A 52 -0.34 4.64 13.93
N TRP A 53 0.01 3.45 13.43
CA TRP A 53 1.41 3.02 13.31
C TRP A 53 2.25 4.01 12.50
N GLN A 54 3.32 4.53 13.11
CA GLN A 54 4.23 5.54 12.55
C GLN A 54 3.55 6.84 12.12
N GLU A 55 2.33 7.11 12.59
CA GLU A 55 1.73 8.44 12.44
C GLU A 55 2.30 9.42 13.49
N PRO A 56 2.28 10.73 13.22
CA PRO A 56 2.73 11.74 14.18
C PRO A 56 1.89 11.72 15.47
N ALA A 57 2.57 11.58 16.62
CA ALA A 57 1.92 11.51 17.94
C ALA A 57 1.21 12.80 18.36
N SER A 58 1.54 13.93 17.72
CA SER A 58 0.91 15.24 17.92
C SER A 58 -0.52 15.29 17.40
N GLY A 59 -0.88 14.46 16.41
CA GLY A 59 -2.23 14.42 15.84
C GLY A 59 -3.27 13.71 16.71
N LEU A 60 -2.83 12.98 17.74
CA LEU A 60 -3.71 12.19 18.61
C LEU A 60 -3.91 12.92 19.95
N THR A 61 -4.94 13.78 19.96
CA THR A 61 -5.27 14.71 21.05
C THR A 61 -6.56 14.36 21.80
N HIS A 62 -7.39 13.45 21.27
CA HIS A 62 -8.68 13.10 21.85
C HIS A 62 -8.79 11.61 22.19
N THR A 63 -9.48 11.31 23.30
CA THR A 63 -9.84 9.94 23.68
C THR A 63 -10.76 9.33 22.62
N GLN A 64 -10.45 8.10 22.20
CA GLN A 64 -11.18 7.42 21.12
C GLN A 64 -11.58 6.02 21.53
N GLU A 65 -12.75 5.57 21.08
CA GLU A 65 -13.12 4.16 21.19
C GLU A 65 -12.29 3.31 20.21
N VAL A 66 -11.83 2.15 20.68
CA VAL A 66 -10.98 1.22 19.91
C VAL A 66 -11.60 -0.17 19.86
N ALA A 67 -11.29 -0.91 18.79
CA ALA A 67 -11.76 -2.28 18.63
C ALA A 67 -11.04 -3.24 19.59
N ALA A 68 -9.76 -2.99 19.85
CA ALA A 68 -8.95 -3.71 20.82
C ALA A 68 -7.95 -2.81 21.55
N ILE A 69 -7.59 -3.16 22.77
CA ILE A 69 -6.46 -2.53 23.47
C ILE A 69 -5.12 -3.11 22.96
N SER A 70 -4.02 -2.47 23.33
CA SER A 70 -2.68 -3.04 23.13
C SER A 70 -2.22 -3.79 24.37
N GLY A 71 -1.80 -5.04 24.21
CA GLY A 71 -1.17 -5.82 25.27
C GLY A 71 0.15 -5.22 25.78
N ALA A 72 0.75 -4.25 25.08
CA ALA A 72 1.95 -3.56 25.55
C ALA A 72 1.69 -2.71 26.80
N ALA A 73 0.52 -2.10 26.90
CA ALA A 73 0.05 -1.43 28.12
C ALA A 73 -1.46 -1.18 28.05
N PHE A 74 -2.18 -1.52 29.12
CA PHE A 74 -3.58 -1.18 29.29
C PHE A 74 -3.95 -1.30 30.77
N ILE A 75 -5.09 -0.73 31.14
CA ILE A 75 -5.75 -0.99 32.41
C ILE A 75 -7.15 -1.54 32.16
N MET A 76 -7.67 -2.25 33.16
CA MET A 76 -8.98 -2.88 33.12
C MET A 76 -9.52 -2.95 34.54
N ARG A 77 -10.84 -2.85 34.70
CA ARG A 77 -11.48 -3.08 36.00
C ARG A 77 -11.25 -4.53 36.43
N ALA A 78 -10.83 -4.72 37.68
CA ALA A 78 -10.55 -6.06 38.21
C ALA A 78 -11.78 -6.97 38.18
N GLU A 79 -12.98 -6.40 38.37
CA GLU A 79 -14.24 -7.13 38.23
C GLU A 79 -14.50 -7.58 36.79
N THR A 80 -14.29 -6.71 35.79
CA THR A 80 -14.44 -7.05 34.38
C THR A 80 -13.43 -8.11 33.95
N PHE A 81 -12.18 -8.03 34.43
CA PHE A 81 -11.18 -9.08 34.14
C PHE A 81 -11.61 -10.45 34.67
N ARG A 82 -12.10 -10.49 35.93
CA ARG A 82 -12.62 -11.73 36.56
C ARG A 82 -13.88 -12.23 35.86
N GLU A 83 -14.81 -11.34 35.54
CA GLU A 83 -16.05 -11.66 34.80
C GLU A 83 -15.73 -12.29 33.45
N LEU A 84 -14.78 -11.71 32.69
CA LEU A 84 -14.38 -12.24 31.39
C LEU A 84 -13.55 -13.53 31.50
N GLY A 85 -13.14 -13.96 32.70
CA GLY A 85 -12.30 -15.14 32.90
C GLY A 85 -10.83 -14.92 32.52
N GLY A 86 -10.37 -13.67 32.54
CA GLY A 86 -8.98 -13.31 32.31
C GLY A 86 -8.46 -13.59 30.89
N PHE A 87 -7.15 -13.76 30.77
CA PHE A 87 -6.50 -14.24 29.55
C PHE A 87 -6.76 -15.74 29.34
N ASP A 88 -6.94 -16.13 28.09
CA ASP A 88 -7.14 -17.54 27.74
C ASP A 88 -5.78 -18.20 27.48
N GLU A 89 -5.44 -19.19 28.30
CA GLU A 89 -4.17 -19.92 28.24
C GLU A 89 -3.91 -20.62 26.89
N LEU A 90 -4.96 -20.87 26.10
CA LEU A 90 -4.80 -21.40 24.75
C LEU A 90 -4.01 -20.45 23.82
N PHE A 91 -3.94 -19.15 24.13
CA PHE A 91 -3.14 -18.18 23.38
C PHE A 91 -1.64 -18.17 23.75
N PHE A 92 -1.22 -18.95 24.75
CA PHE A 92 0.19 -19.07 25.16
C PHE A 92 1.11 -19.46 23.98
N PRO A 93 2.32 -18.89 23.86
CA PRO A 93 2.98 -17.95 24.79
C PRO A 93 2.65 -16.48 24.60
N ALA A 94 2.12 -16.07 23.43
CA ALA A 94 1.81 -14.68 23.11
C ALA A 94 1.02 -14.57 21.79
N TYR A 95 0.63 -13.32 21.48
CA TYR A 95 -0.04 -12.82 20.29
C TYR A 95 -1.56 -13.05 20.26
N ALA A 96 -2.32 -11.97 20.07
CA ALA A 96 -3.79 -11.95 19.96
C ALA A 96 -4.57 -12.35 21.23
N GLU A 97 -3.89 -12.60 22.35
CA GLU A 97 -4.52 -12.77 23.67
C GLU A 97 -5.20 -11.48 24.15
N ASP A 98 -4.59 -10.34 23.83
CA ASP A 98 -5.10 -8.99 24.09
C ASP A 98 -6.29 -8.66 23.18
N ALA A 99 -6.22 -9.04 21.92
CA ALA A 99 -7.30 -8.92 20.95
C ALA A 99 -8.51 -9.81 21.32
N ASP A 100 -8.28 -11.05 21.75
CA ASP A 100 -9.35 -11.95 22.21
C ASP A 100 -10.03 -11.42 23.48
N LEU A 101 -9.25 -10.96 24.47
CA LEU A 101 -9.79 -10.35 25.68
C LEU A 101 -10.63 -9.11 25.34
N SER A 102 -10.11 -8.26 24.44
CA SER A 102 -10.82 -7.08 23.96
C SER A 102 -12.14 -7.45 23.27
N TRP A 103 -12.13 -8.47 22.41
CA TRP A 103 -13.33 -8.93 21.71
C TRP A 103 -14.38 -9.45 22.69
N ARG A 104 -13.96 -10.25 23.69
CA ARG A 104 -14.86 -10.73 24.75
C ARG A 104 -15.44 -9.59 25.57
N ALA A 105 -14.66 -8.55 25.89
CA ALA A 105 -15.15 -7.36 26.56
C ALA A 105 -16.25 -6.67 25.73
N ARG A 106 -16.04 -6.51 24.42
CA ARG A 106 -17.06 -5.93 23.51
C ARG A 106 -18.31 -6.80 23.41
N ILE A 107 -18.17 -8.12 23.36
CA ILE A 107 -19.29 -9.06 23.36
C ILE A 107 -20.12 -8.93 24.64
N ALA A 108 -19.47 -8.69 25.78
CA ALA A 108 -20.13 -8.45 27.06
C ALA A 108 -20.78 -7.06 27.20
N GLY A 109 -20.57 -6.16 26.23
CA GLY A 109 -21.16 -4.82 26.19
C GLY A 109 -20.24 -3.69 26.64
N TYR A 110 -18.98 -3.99 27.00
CA TYR A 110 -18.02 -2.98 27.41
C TYR A 110 -17.43 -2.22 26.23
N ARG A 111 -17.10 -0.95 26.47
CA ARG A 111 -16.35 -0.06 25.58
C ARG A 111 -14.88 -0.04 25.97
N LEU A 112 -14.03 0.18 24.97
CA LEU A 112 -12.59 0.20 25.13
C LEU A 112 -12.08 1.53 24.58
N TYR A 113 -11.18 2.19 25.31
CA TYR A 113 -10.73 3.53 24.96
C TYR A 113 -9.21 3.63 24.83
N ALA A 114 -8.74 4.39 23.86
CA ALA A 114 -7.37 4.89 23.80
C ALA A 114 -7.31 6.33 24.31
N VAL A 115 -6.41 6.62 25.23
CA VAL A 115 -6.36 7.90 25.97
C VAL A 115 -5.07 8.66 25.63
N PRO A 116 -5.16 9.88 25.09
CA PRO A 116 -4.00 10.59 24.54
C PRO A 116 -3.12 11.25 25.61
N GLN A 117 -3.69 11.57 26.78
CA GLN A 117 -2.97 12.17 27.90
C GLN A 117 -2.05 11.16 28.60
N SER A 118 -2.33 9.87 28.46
CA SER A 118 -1.45 8.81 28.96
C SER A 118 -0.45 8.40 27.89
N VAL A 119 0.85 8.59 28.14
CA VAL A 119 1.90 8.29 27.16
C VAL A 119 2.92 7.30 27.70
N ILE A 120 3.15 6.23 26.93
CA ILE A 120 4.14 5.18 27.21
C ILE A 120 5.07 4.99 26.01
N ARG A 121 6.35 4.73 26.27
CA ARG A 121 7.36 4.43 25.24
C ARG A 121 7.55 2.91 25.17
N HIS A 122 7.57 2.34 23.98
CA HIS A 122 7.69 0.90 23.77
C HIS A 122 8.82 0.58 22.79
N ASP A 123 9.74 -0.30 23.20
CA ASP A 123 10.75 -0.86 22.30
C ASP A 123 10.11 -1.93 21.42
N TYR A 124 9.66 -1.51 20.24
CA TYR A 124 8.93 -2.37 19.32
C TYR A 124 9.63 -2.48 17.97
N ARG A 125 9.80 -3.72 17.51
CA ARG A 125 10.29 -4.03 16.16
C ARG A 125 9.26 -4.88 15.42
N LEU A 126 8.74 -4.35 14.31
CA LEU A 126 7.83 -5.08 13.44
C LEU A 126 8.61 -6.13 12.62
N HIS A 127 8.90 -7.26 13.23
CA HIS A 127 9.50 -8.43 12.57
C HIS A 127 8.54 -9.61 12.62
N PHE A 128 8.40 -10.34 11.51
CA PHE A 128 7.53 -11.51 11.36
C PHE A 128 8.37 -12.77 11.22
N SER A 129 8.94 -13.26 12.32
CA SER A 129 9.66 -14.53 12.32
C SER A 129 8.71 -15.71 12.03
N PRO A 130 9.19 -16.86 11.54
CA PRO A 130 8.33 -18.03 11.32
C PRO A 130 7.55 -18.47 12.57
N ALA A 131 8.14 -18.35 13.76
CA ALA A 131 7.50 -18.68 15.02
C ALA A 131 6.39 -17.68 15.37
N LYS A 132 6.65 -16.38 15.23
CA LYS A 132 5.62 -15.35 15.42
C LYS A 132 4.49 -15.49 14.41
N PHE A 133 4.81 -15.81 13.16
CA PHE A 133 3.81 -16.05 12.11
C PHE A 133 2.93 -17.27 12.44
N GLU A 134 3.51 -18.37 12.94
CA GLU A 134 2.74 -19.53 13.42
C GLU A 134 1.71 -19.14 14.48
N PHE A 135 2.13 -18.40 15.52
CA PHE A 135 1.24 -17.96 16.59
C PHE A 135 0.17 -17.00 16.09
N LEU A 136 0.53 -16.03 15.23
CA LEU A 136 -0.45 -15.10 14.66
C LEU A 136 -1.52 -15.83 13.84
N GLU A 137 -1.15 -16.76 12.97
CA GLU A 137 -2.12 -17.50 12.15
C GLU A 137 -2.97 -18.46 12.98
N ARG A 138 -2.35 -19.20 13.92
CA ARG A 138 -3.05 -20.10 14.85
C ARG A 138 -4.05 -19.33 15.72
N ASN A 139 -3.58 -18.29 16.39
CA ASN A 139 -4.37 -17.53 17.36
C ASN A 139 -5.44 -16.68 16.64
N ARG A 140 -5.21 -16.24 15.39
CA ARG A 140 -6.24 -15.62 14.56
C ARG A 140 -7.42 -16.56 14.34
N LEU A 141 -7.17 -17.80 13.91
CA LEU A 141 -8.24 -18.80 13.69
C LEU A 141 -8.95 -19.13 14.99
N GLN A 142 -8.20 -19.32 16.08
CA GLN A 142 -8.74 -19.56 17.40
C GLN A 142 -9.69 -18.44 17.84
N MET A 143 -9.27 -17.18 17.70
CA MET A 143 -10.09 -16.01 18.03
C MET A 143 -11.37 -15.95 17.19
N LEU A 144 -11.31 -16.26 15.89
CA LEU A 144 -12.49 -16.33 15.02
C LEU A 144 -13.49 -17.42 15.47
N PHE A 145 -13.00 -18.65 15.65
CA PHE A 145 -13.83 -19.78 16.09
C PHE A 145 -14.36 -19.61 17.50
N LYS A 146 -13.69 -18.85 18.36
CA LYS A 146 -14.14 -18.58 19.73
C LYS A 146 -15.22 -17.49 19.77
N ASN A 147 -15.01 -16.37 19.08
CA ASN A 147 -15.81 -15.17 19.26
C ASN A 147 -16.98 -15.02 18.26
N TYR A 148 -16.84 -15.43 16.99
CA TYR A 148 -17.94 -15.27 16.02
C TYR A 148 -19.03 -16.30 16.16
N ARG A 149 -20.31 -15.92 16.01
CA ARG A 149 -21.41 -16.90 15.91
C ARG A 149 -21.25 -17.78 14.66
N TRP A 150 -21.74 -19.02 14.71
CA TRP A 150 -21.63 -19.95 13.58
C TRP A 150 -22.25 -19.42 12.29
N PRO A 151 -23.46 -18.82 12.29
CA PRO A 151 -24.01 -18.19 11.08
C PRO A 151 -23.11 -17.07 10.53
N THR A 152 -22.47 -16.29 11.40
CA THR A 152 -21.52 -15.25 11.00
C THR A 152 -20.30 -15.85 10.31
N LEU A 153 -19.74 -16.95 10.84
CA LEU A 153 -18.62 -17.64 10.19
C LEU A 153 -19.01 -18.15 8.80
N VAL A 154 -20.21 -18.71 8.65
CA VAL A 154 -20.72 -19.18 7.35
C VAL A 154 -20.81 -18.02 6.35
N VAL A 155 -21.41 -16.90 6.73
CA VAL A 155 -21.52 -15.70 5.88
C VAL A 155 -20.15 -15.13 5.52
N LEU A 156 -19.19 -15.14 6.45
CA LEU A 156 -17.85 -14.62 6.23
C LEU A 156 -16.93 -15.58 5.47
N THR A 157 -17.38 -16.82 5.17
CA THR A 157 -16.54 -17.85 4.53
C THR A 157 -15.78 -17.33 3.30
N PRO A 158 -16.40 -16.60 2.33
CA PRO A 158 -15.65 -16.12 1.16
C PRO A 158 -14.49 -15.19 1.53
N ALA A 159 -14.69 -14.29 2.50
CA ALA A 159 -13.66 -13.37 2.96
C ALA A 159 -12.60 -14.07 3.83
N LEU A 160 -12.99 -15.07 4.62
CA LEU A 160 -12.06 -15.90 5.39
C LEU A 160 -11.19 -16.75 4.45
N MET A 161 -11.75 -17.30 3.38
CA MET A 161 -10.98 -18.02 2.35
C MET A 161 -10.00 -17.09 1.64
N LEU A 162 -10.40 -15.86 1.33
CA LEU A 162 -9.47 -14.87 0.77
C LEU A 162 -8.33 -14.55 1.75
N ALA A 163 -8.63 -14.38 3.04
CA ALA A 163 -7.62 -14.21 4.08
C ALA A 163 -6.67 -15.42 4.16
N GLU A 164 -7.17 -16.64 3.98
CA GLU A 164 -6.33 -17.83 3.91
C GLU A 164 -5.42 -17.83 2.68
N VAL A 165 -5.94 -17.46 1.52
CA VAL A 165 -5.16 -17.32 0.27
C VAL A 165 -4.04 -16.30 0.46
N VAL A 166 -4.33 -15.14 1.06
CA VAL A 166 -3.31 -14.12 1.37
C VAL A 166 -2.25 -14.67 2.33
N GLY A 167 -2.65 -15.33 3.41
CA GLY A 167 -1.71 -15.91 4.37
C GLY A 167 -0.85 -17.04 3.78
N TRP A 168 -1.44 -17.89 2.91
CA TRP A 168 -0.70 -18.91 2.16
C TRP A 168 0.23 -18.29 1.12
N GLY A 169 -0.18 -17.21 0.45
CA GLY A 169 0.66 -16.45 -0.45
C GLY A 169 1.88 -15.86 0.25
N PHE A 170 1.69 -15.28 1.44
CA PHE A 170 2.80 -14.81 2.28
C PHE A 170 3.73 -15.95 2.69
N ALA A 171 3.18 -17.09 3.14
CA ALA A 171 3.98 -18.26 3.49
C ALA A 171 4.76 -18.82 2.29
N ALA A 172 4.13 -18.83 1.10
CA ALA A 172 4.73 -19.24 -0.17
C ALA A 172 6.00 -18.46 -0.47
N VAL A 173 5.91 -17.13 -0.40
CA VAL A 173 7.02 -16.21 -0.70
C VAL A 173 8.08 -16.19 0.40
N SER A 174 7.69 -16.40 1.66
CA SER A 174 8.61 -16.31 2.82
C SER A 174 9.44 -17.57 3.05
N GLY A 175 9.16 -18.65 2.31
CA GLY A 175 9.95 -19.88 2.28
C GLY A 175 9.39 -21.03 3.13
N ARG A 176 9.97 -22.24 2.96
CA ARG A 176 9.45 -23.51 3.51
C ARG A 176 9.13 -23.50 5.01
N ARG A 177 9.88 -22.74 5.81
CA ARG A 177 9.64 -22.63 7.27
C ARG A 177 8.26 -22.01 7.57
N TYR A 178 7.79 -21.07 6.75
CA TYR A 178 6.48 -20.45 6.91
C TYR A 178 5.33 -21.36 6.46
N TRP A 179 5.56 -22.24 5.47
CA TRP A 179 4.58 -23.27 5.09
C TRP A 179 4.36 -24.22 6.26
N SER A 180 5.46 -24.68 6.86
CA SER A 180 5.42 -25.56 8.01
C SER A 180 4.75 -24.91 9.22
N ALA A 181 4.96 -23.61 9.42
CA ALA A 181 4.28 -22.82 10.44
C ALA A 181 2.76 -22.81 10.24
N LYS A 182 2.30 -22.59 9.00
CA LYS A 182 0.86 -22.59 8.67
C LYS A 182 0.22 -23.96 8.91
N LEU A 183 0.87 -25.04 8.45
CA LEU A 183 0.41 -26.41 8.69
C LEU A 183 0.40 -26.80 10.17
N ARG A 184 1.42 -26.39 10.94
CA ARG A 184 1.46 -26.60 12.39
C ARG A 184 0.32 -25.86 13.10
N GLY A 185 0.03 -24.63 12.69
CA GLY A 185 -1.11 -23.85 13.18
C GLY A 185 -2.44 -24.60 12.99
N TYR A 186 -2.73 -25.08 11.78
CA TYR A 186 -3.94 -25.89 11.54
C TYR A 186 -3.96 -27.19 12.33
N GLY A 187 -2.83 -27.92 12.35
CA GLY A 187 -2.72 -29.14 13.14
C GLY A 187 -2.96 -28.90 14.63
N TRP A 188 -2.53 -27.74 15.16
CA TRP A 188 -2.81 -27.36 16.54
C TRP A 188 -4.30 -27.11 16.77
N ILE A 189 -4.99 -26.39 15.88
CA ILE A 189 -6.44 -26.14 15.97
C ILE A 189 -7.23 -27.45 15.97
N ILE A 190 -6.87 -28.39 15.11
CA ILE A 190 -7.52 -29.71 15.03
C ILE A 190 -7.32 -30.48 16.35
N ARG A 191 -6.09 -30.51 16.89
CA ARG A 191 -5.80 -31.21 18.16
C ARG A 191 -6.52 -30.60 19.36
N HIS A 192 -6.68 -29.28 19.40
CA HIS A 192 -7.31 -28.57 20.52
C HIS A 192 -8.77 -28.22 20.27
N TRP A 193 -9.40 -28.81 19.24
CA TRP A 193 -10.75 -28.46 18.80
C TRP A 193 -11.78 -28.56 19.92
N ARG A 194 -11.72 -29.64 20.72
CA ARG A 194 -12.65 -29.86 21.84
C ARG A 194 -12.54 -28.76 22.90
N THR A 195 -11.33 -28.43 23.32
CA THR A 195 -11.05 -27.37 24.29
C THR A 195 -11.47 -26.00 23.76
N LEU A 196 -11.17 -25.71 22.49
CA LEU A 196 -11.60 -24.48 21.83
C LEU A 196 -13.12 -24.34 21.79
N MET A 197 -13.84 -25.43 21.50
CA MET A 197 -15.31 -25.42 21.51
C MET A 197 -15.89 -25.28 22.93
N GLN A 198 -15.19 -25.74 23.97
CA GLN A 198 -15.58 -25.48 25.37
C GLN A 198 -15.45 -23.98 25.69
N HIS A 199 -14.31 -23.37 25.37
CA HIS A 199 -14.08 -21.93 25.60
C HIS A 199 -15.07 -21.06 24.81
N ARG A 200 -15.41 -21.49 23.59
CA ARG A 200 -16.45 -20.85 22.78
C ARG A 200 -17.80 -20.84 23.50
N ARG A 201 -18.22 -21.94 24.13
CA ARG A 201 -19.53 -21.99 24.82
C ARG A 201 -19.61 -20.91 25.89
N THR A 202 -18.57 -20.75 26.70
CA THR A 202 -18.49 -19.71 27.72
C THR A 202 -18.63 -18.31 27.14
N VAL A 203 -17.96 -18.02 26.02
CA VAL A 203 -18.08 -16.72 25.32
C VAL A 203 -19.48 -16.50 24.75
N GLN A 204 -20.05 -17.51 24.09
CA GLN A 204 -21.35 -17.40 23.43
C GLN A 204 -22.52 -17.37 24.43
N GLU A 205 -22.39 -17.98 25.61
CA GLU A 205 -23.35 -17.85 26.70
C GLU A 205 -23.37 -16.43 27.25
N ARG A 206 -22.20 -15.81 27.44
CA ARG A 206 -22.08 -14.40 27.84
C ARG A 206 -22.63 -13.45 26.80
N ALA A 207 -22.43 -13.74 25.51
CA ALA A 207 -23.01 -12.97 24.41
C ALA A 207 -24.56 -12.92 24.41
N LYS A 208 -25.23 -13.82 25.15
CA LYS A 208 -26.70 -13.83 25.32
C LYS A 208 -27.16 -13.00 26.52
N ARG A 209 -26.25 -12.62 27.42
CA ARG A 209 -26.52 -11.85 28.64
C ARG A 209 -25.46 -10.74 28.77
N PRO A 210 -25.52 -9.67 27.95
CA PRO A 210 -24.59 -8.55 28.10
C PRO A 210 -24.80 -7.94 29.49
N THR A 211 -23.79 -8.06 30.36
CA THR A 211 -23.83 -7.50 31.70
C THR A 211 -23.54 -6.01 31.60
N VAL A 212 -24.59 -5.21 31.56
CA VAL A 212 -24.53 -3.87 32.12
C VAL A 212 -25.58 -3.83 33.22
N THR A 213 -25.29 -4.49 34.33
CA THR A 213 -26.08 -4.25 35.54
C THR A 213 -25.59 -2.92 36.08
N SER A 214 -26.45 -1.89 36.00
CA SER A 214 -26.26 -0.63 36.69
C SER A 214 -25.79 -0.91 38.11
N CYS A 215 -24.61 -0.43 38.47
CA CYS A 215 -24.25 -0.28 39.87
C CYS A 215 -25.34 0.62 40.47
N SER A 216 -26.26 0.02 41.23
CA SER A 216 -27.26 0.75 41.98
C SER A 216 -26.50 1.46 43.09
N SER A 217 -26.08 2.70 42.83
CA SER A 217 -25.69 3.59 43.89
C SER A 217 -26.91 3.82 44.77
N THR A 218 -26.72 3.39 46.00
CA THR A 218 -27.57 3.64 47.15
C THR A 218 -28.03 5.11 47.19
N SER A 219 -29.31 5.27 47.49
CA SER A 219 -30.05 6.50 47.76
C SER A 219 -29.25 7.63 48.41
N ILE A 220 -29.17 8.79 47.73
CA ILE A 220 -28.99 10.09 48.38
C ILE A 220 -29.84 11.14 47.66
N GLY A 221 -30.82 11.68 48.40
CA GLY A 221 -31.16 13.12 48.39
C GLY A 221 -31.85 13.70 47.17
N SER A 222 -33.18 13.74 47.22
CA SER A 222 -34.04 14.67 46.50
C SER A 222 -33.62 16.12 46.68
N VAL A 223 -33.43 16.87 45.59
CA VAL A 223 -33.55 18.33 45.58
C VAL A 223 -34.51 18.73 44.46
N GLN A 224 -35.67 19.23 44.87
CA GLN A 224 -36.66 19.88 44.02
C GLN A 224 -36.10 21.20 43.47
N ALA A 225 -36.35 21.49 42.19
CA ALA A 225 -36.34 22.85 41.67
C ALA A 225 -37.63 23.06 40.84
N GLY A 226 -38.34 24.11 41.21
CA GLY A 226 -39.72 24.37 40.84
C GLY A 226 -39.94 24.91 39.44
N ARG A 227 -41.24 24.97 39.14
CA ARG A 227 -41.91 25.49 37.94
C ARG A 227 -41.63 26.98 37.70
N ASP A 228 -41.72 27.34 36.42
CA ASP A 228 -42.43 28.49 35.82
C ASP A 228 -41.74 28.79 34.48
N GLY A 229 -42.36 29.08 33.34
CA GLY A 229 -43.74 29.24 32.90
C GLY A 229 -43.68 29.83 31.48
N ARG A 230 -44.57 29.36 30.59
CA ARG A 230 -45.11 30.02 29.37
C ARG A 230 -44.15 30.51 28.26
N GLY A 231 -44.37 29.98 27.05
CA GLY A 231 -43.95 30.61 25.78
C GLY A 231 -44.73 31.89 25.46
N PRO A 232 -44.50 32.53 24.29
CA PRO A 232 -45.03 31.93 23.07
C PRO A 232 -44.17 32.07 21.79
N ASP A 233 -44.63 31.29 20.82
CA ASP A 233 -44.36 31.17 19.38
C ASP A 233 -44.23 32.50 18.61
N ARG A 234 -43.36 32.54 17.59
CA ARG A 234 -43.54 33.34 16.36
C ARG A 234 -42.58 32.92 15.24
N ARG A 235 -43.20 32.42 14.17
CA ARG A 235 -42.64 32.17 12.84
C ARG A 235 -42.27 33.46 12.08
N THR A 236 -41.43 33.27 11.06
CA THR A 236 -41.36 33.96 9.75
C THR A 236 -40.93 35.43 9.70
N HIS A 237 -39.77 35.72 9.09
CA HIS A 237 -39.65 36.17 7.68
C HIS A 237 -38.24 36.71 7.40
N LEU A 238 -37.54 36.04 6.47
CA LEU A 238 -36.47 36.63 5.66
C LEU A 238 -37.09 37.64 4.69
N GLN A 239 -36.47 38.80 4.47
CA GLN A 239 -36.42 39.51 3.18
C GLN A 239 -35.40 40.70 3.19
N PRO A 240 -35.01 41.23 2.00
CA PRO A 240 -33.67 41.74 1.67
C PRO A 240 -33.65 43.22 1.20
N ALA A 241 -32.46 43.78 0.93
CA ALA A 241 -32.10 44.81 -0.09
C ALA A 241 -30.68 45.35 0.25
N VAL A 242 -29.82 45.89 -0.62
CA VAL A 242 -30.01 46.80 -1.77
C VAL A 242 -28.85 46.65 -2.79
N LEU A 243 -29.22 46.78 -4.07
CA LEU A 243 -28.43 46.85 -5.31
C LEU A 243 -27.79 48.23 -5.56
N GLY A 244 -26.68 48.24 -6.31
CA GLY A 244 -26.28 49.34 -7.20
C GLY A 244 -24.93 49.02 -7.86
N ALA A 245 -24.68 49.16 -9.17
CA ALA A 245 -25.48 49.55 -10.30
C ALA A 245 -24.82 49.01 -11.61
N VAL A 246 -25.64 49.02 -12.66
CA VAL A 246 -25.55 48.39 -13.99
C VAL A 246 -24.50 48.97 -14.94
N SER A 247 -23.88 48.11 -15.77
CA SER A 247 -23.39 48.38 -17.15
C SER A 247 -22.52 47.18 -17.60
N ARG A 248 -22.74 46.38 -18.67
CA ARG A 248 -23.52 46.46 -19.91
C ARG A 248 -23.80 45.03 -20.42
N PHE A 249 -24.91 44.90 -21.11
CA PHE A 249 -25.37 43.71 -21.83
C PHE A 249 -24.53 43.46 -23.10
N THR A 250 -23.86 42.31 -23.18
CA THR A 250 -23.67 41.60 -24.45
C THR A 250 -23.83 40.11 -24.20
N ARG A 251 -24.76 39.49 -24.93
CA ARG A 251 -25.15 38.08 -24.83
C ARG A 251 -23.92 37.17 -24.96
N GLY A 252 -23.60 36.46 -23.89
CA GLY A 252 -22.76 35.28 -23.90
C GLY A 252 -23.33 34.30 -22.88
N ARG A 253 -23.67 33.09 -23.31
CA ARG A 253 -23.98 31.98 -22.39
C ARG A 253 -22.88 31.89 -21.33
N PRO A 254 -23.17 31.60 -20.06
CA PRO A 254 -22.11 31.38 -19.08
C PRO A 254 -21.29 30.18 -19.59
N VAL A 255 -20.04 30.46 -19.96
CA VAL A 255 -19.03 29.42 -20.16
C VAL A 255 -18.83 28.83 -18.76
N VAL A 256 -19.48 27.69 -18.51
CA VAL A 256 -19.01 26.76 -17.49
C VAL A 256 -17.53 26.54 -17.83
N ALA A 257 -16.62 27.00 -16.97
CA ALA A 257 -15.22 26.65 -17.11
C ALA A 257 -15.16 25.12 -17.24
N ALA A 258 -14.82 24.62 -18.43
CA ALA A 258 -14.75 23.20 -18.67
C ALA A 258 -13.75 22.64 -17.66
N MET A 259 -14.24 21.84 -16.71
CA MET A 259 -13.38 21.20 -15.73
C MET A 259 -12.32 20.43 -16.50
N ALA A 260 -11.05 20.73 -16.24
CA ALA A 260 -9.92 20.07 -16.88
C ALA A 260 -10.04 18.56 -16.67
N MET A 261 -9.79 17.79 -17.73
CA MET A 261 -9.85 16.33 -17.67
C MET A 261 -8.84 15.81 -16.66
N ARG A 262 -9.29 14.99 -15.72
CA ARG A 262 -8.46 14.45 -14.63
C ARG A 262 -7.82 13.14 -15.06
N VAL A 263 -6.51 13.15 -15.24
CA VAL A 263 -5.74 12.00 -15.72
C VAL A 263 -4.78 11.52 -14.64
N ALA A 264 -4.89 10.25 -14.27
CA ALA A 264 -3.96 9.63 -13.33
C ALA A 264 -2.96 8.72 -14.05
N HIS A 265 -1.68 8.98 -13.93
CA HIS A 265 -0.62 8.05 -14.34
C HIS A 265 -0.27 7.11 -13.19
N LEU A 266 -0.26 5.80 -13.43
CA LEU A 266 0.11 4.80 -12.44
C LEU A 266 1.41 4.09 -12.85
N THR A 267 2.44 4.15 -12.02
CA THR A 267 3.75 3.53 -12.30
C THR A 267 4.43 2.99 -11.04
N ALA A 268 5.14 1.87 -11.16
CA ALA A 268 5.86 1.23 -10.05
C ALA A 268 7.02 2.08 -9.52
N THR A 269 7.69 2.78 -10.44
CA THR A 269 8.83 3.65 -10.19
C THR A 269 8.61 4.98 -10.89
N PHE A 270 9.07 6.06 -10.28
CA PHE A 270 8.90 7.41 -10.81
C PHE A 270 10.07 8.29 -10.38
N PHE A 271 10.26 9.40 -11.08
CA PHE A 271 11.24 10.42 -10.70
C PHE A 271 11.14 10.74 -9.20
N PRO A 272 12.27 10.89 -8.47
CA PRO A 272 13.66 10.93 -8.93
C PRO A 272 14.32 9.55 -9.15
N TYR A 273 13.64 8.44 -8.83
CA TYR A 273 14.19 7.11 -9.02
C TYR A 273 14.59 6.85 -10.49
N PRO A 274 15.84 6.43 -10.76
CA PRO A 274 16.33 6.26 -12.12
C PRO A 274 15.75 4.99 -12.76
N SER A 275 14.66 5.13 -13.52
CA SER A 275 14.09 4.05 -14.32
C SER A 275 13.59 4.52 -15.69
N GLY A 276 13.68 3.64 -16.69
CA GLY A 276 13.17 3.93 -18.04
C GLY A 276 11.66 4.17 -18.05
N THR A 277 10.89 3.24 -17.45
CA THR A 277 9.44 3.35 -17.34
C THR A 277 9.00 4.61 -16.58
N GLY A 278 9.69 4.95 -15.49
CA GLY A 278 9.42 6.16 -14.71
C GLY A 278 9.69 7.44 -15.50
N ARG A 279 10.73 7.44 -16.35
CA ARG A 279 11.05 8.58 -17.23
C ARG A 279 10.02 8.77 -18.34
N VAL A 280 9.55 7.68 -18.96
CA VAL A 280 8.46 7.77 -19.94
C VAL A 280 7.16 8.20 -19.27
N CYS A 281 6.87 7.72 -18.06
CA CYS A 281 5.74 8.20 -17.25
C CYS A 281 5.81 9.72 -17.03
N LEU A 282 6.97 10.23 -16.64
CA LEU A 282 7.17 11.66 -16.45
C LEU A 282 6.89 12.46 -17.74
N GLN A 283 7.45 12.02 -18.88
CA GLN A 283 7.23 12.71 -20.15
C GLN A 283 5.76 12.67 -20.59
N ASN A 284 5.08 11.53 -20.45
CA ASN A 284 3.67 11.41 -20.78
C ASN A 284 2.80 12.29 -19.86
N ALA A 285 3.10 12.31 -18.57
CA ALA A 285 2.40 13.15 -17.59
C ALA A 285 2.57 14.65 -17.91
N LEU A 286 3.80 15.10 -18.20
CA LEU A 286 4.07 16.49 -18.61
C LEU A 286 3.40 16.82 -19.95
N GLY A 287 3.37 15.88 -20.91
CA GLY A 287 2.68 16.03 -22.18
C GLY A 287 1.16 16.22 -21.99
N ALA A 288 0.55 15.40 -21.14
CA ALA A 288 -0.87 15.54 -20.79
C ALA A 288 -1.16 16.88 -20.08
N ALA A 289 -0.28 17.31 -19.17
CA ALA A 289 -0.42 18.61 -18.50
C ALA A 289 -0.33 19.78 -19.50
N LYS A 290 0.58 19.72 -20.49
CA LYS A 290 0.69 20.71 -21.58
C LYS A 290 -0.57 20.77 -22.46
N LEU A 291 -1.33 19.68 -22.56
CA LEU A 291 -2.62 19.64 -23.25
C LEU A 291 -3.78 20.17 -22.40
N GLY A 292 -3.51 20.64 -21.17
CA GLY A 292 -4.50 21.23 -20.27
C GLY A 292 -5.22 20.23 -19.35
N CYS A 293 -4.72 19.00 -19.22
CA CYS A 293 -5.26 18.02 -18.27
C CYS A 293 -4.81 18.33 -16.83
N ASP A 294 -5.66 18.00 -15.85
CA ASP A 294 -5.28 17.92 -14.44
C ASP A 294 -4.60 16.57 -14.20
N VAL A 295 -3.27 16.59 -14.07
CA VAL A 295 -2.46 15.37 -14.05
C VAL A 295 -1.99 15.01 -12.66
N THR A 296 -2.30 13.77 -12.28
CA THR A 296 -1.84 13.16 -11.05
C THR A 296 -0.97 11.94 -11.35
N VAL A 297 0.19 11.81 -10.72
CA VAL A 297 1.03 10.62 -10.80
C VAL A 297 0.92 9.85 -9.49
N ILE A 298 0.59 8.58 -9.55
CA ILE A 298 0.53 7.69 -8.39
C ILE A 298 1.66 6.66 -8.51
N THR A 299 2.51 6.60 -7.49
CA THR A 299 3.71 5.75 -7.51
C THR A 299 4.08 5.25 -6.12
N SER A 300 5.09 4.38 -6.03
CA SER A 300 5.62 3.91 -4.75
C SER A 300 6.50 4.97 -4.11
N ALA A 301 6.35 5.14 -2.79
CA ALA A 301 7.36 5.79 -1.98
C ALA A 301 8.68 5.00 -2.00
N VAL A 302 9.79 5.72 -2.03
CA VAL A 302 11.15 5.19 -1.89
C VAL A 302 11.69 5.66 -0.53
N LYS A 303 12.54 4.85 0.12
CA LYS A 303 13.25 5.30 1.32
C LYS A 303 14.20 6.43 0.91
N ASP A 304 14.30 7.48 1.72
CA ASP A 304 15.17 8.67 1.56
C ASP A 304 14.70 9.78 0.60
N GLU A 305 13.47 9.75 0.10
CA GLU A 305 12.92 10.78 -0.82
C GLU A 305 12.18 11.95 -0.13
N SER A 306 12.32 12.16 1.18
CA SER A 306 11.60 13.23 1.90
C SER A 306 12.03 14.67 1.54
N VAL A 307 12.83 14.88 0.48
CA VAL A 307 13.51 16.16 0.18
C VAL A 307 13.65 16.45 -1.33
N ILE A 308 12.78 15.93 -2.21
CA ILE A 308 12.84 16.27 -3.64
C ILE A 308 11.49 16.83 -4.09
N ASP A 309 11.51 18.06 -4.60
CA ASP A 309 10.34 18.74 -5.16
C ASP A 309 9.79 17.95 -6.36
N ASP A 310 8.49 17.71 -6.35
CA ASP A 310 7.81 17.10 -7.47
C ASP A 310 7.90 18.03 -8.71
N PRO A 311 7.96 17.48 -9.93
CA PRO A 311 8.06 18.30 -11.14
C PRO A 311 6.93 19.33 -11.24
N PRO A 312 7.23 20.59 -11.57
CA PRO A 312 6.23 21.64 -11.61
C PRO A 312 5.12 21.31 -12.61
N GLY A 313 3.87 21.53 -12.19
CA GLY A 313 2.68 21.24 -13.00
C GLY A 313 2.14 19.81 -12.87
N LEU A 314 2.71 18.97 -12.02
CA LEU A 314 2.20 17.63 -11.71
C LEU A 314 1.87 17.49 -10.23
N THR A 315 0.78 16.80 -9.90
CA THR A 315 0.52 16.32 -8.53
C THR A 315 1.07 14.90 -8.39
N VAL A 316 1.96 14.62 -7.43
CA VAL A 316 2.51 13.26 -7.24
C VAL A 316 2.08 12.68 -5.89
N HIS A 317 1.44 11.52 -5.92
CA HIS A 317 1.10 10.74 -4.74
C HIS A 317 2.03 9.53 -4.60
N ARG A 318 2.97 9.63 -3.65
CA ARG A 318 3.88 8.55 -3.29
C ARG A 318 3.27 7.70 -2.19
N LEU A 319 2.80 6.51 -2.54
CA LEU A 319 2.14 5.60 -1.60
C LEU A 319 3.17 4.67 -0.92
N PRO A 320 3.08 4.44 0.40
CA PRO A 320 3.95 3.49 1.07
C PRO A 320 3.71 2.07 0.54
N ALA A 321 4.80 1.37 0.24
CA ALA A 321 4.74 -0.03 -0.17
C ALA A 321 4.67 -0.94 1.06
N ALA A 322 3.69 -1.84 1.10
CA ALA A 322 3.58 -2.84 2.17
C ALA A 322 4.71 -3.87 2.10
N PHE A 323 5.10 -4.26 0.87
CA PHE A 323 6.31 -5.02 0.58
C PHE A 323 6.70 -4.79 -0.90
N LYS A 324 7.92 -5.18 -1.26
CA LYS A 324 8.43 -5.09 -2.64
C LYS A 324 9.06 -6.42 -3.06
N VAL A 325 8.85 -6.82 -4.31
CA VAL A 325 9.59 -7.91 -4.97
C VAL A 325 10.36 -7.28 -6.12
N GLY A 326 11.67 -7.08 -5.95
CA GLY A 326 12.44 -6.22 -6.85
C GLY A 326 11.84 -4.82 -6.94
N ASN A 327 11.61 -4.33 -8.16
CA ASN A 327 10.97 -3.03 -8.43
C ASN A 327 9.44 -3.09 -8.48
N ALA A 328 8.81 -4.21 -8.08
CA ALA A 328 7.35 -4.35 -8.01
C ALA A 328 6.83 -4.17 -6.57
N PRO A 329 6.30 -2.99 -6.21
CA PRO A 329 5.74 -2.73 -4.89
C PRO A 329 4.27 -3.13 -4.81
N LEU A 330 3.86 -3.74 -3.69
CA LEU A 330 2.43 -3.79 -3.33
C LEU A 330 2.05 -2.46 -2.69
N LEU A 331 1.11 -1.73 -3.31
CA LEU A 331 0.61 -0.44 -2.83
C LEU A 331 -0.86 -0.54 -2.38
N PRO A 332 -1.14 -0.92 -1.11
CA PRO A 332 -2.53 -1.01 -0.62
C PRO A 332 -3.30 0.32 -0.70
N GLY A 333 -2.61 1.46 -0.66
CA GLY A 333 -3.22 2.77 -0.82
C GLY A 333 -4.00 2.94 -2.13
N LEU A 334 -3.69 2.15 -3.17
CA LEU A 334 -4.40 2.19 -4.45
C LEU A 334 -5.89 1.84 -4.33
N PHE A 335 -6.31 1.06 -3.33
CA PHE A 335 -7.74 0.80 -3.10
C PHE A 335 -8.55 2.07 -2.79
N ARG A 336 -7.88 3.08 -2.19
CA ARG A 336 -8.46 4.39 -1.83
C ARG A 336 -8.30 5.45 -2.92
N MET A 337 -7.75 5.08 -4.08
CA MET A 337 -7.57 6.00 -5.21
C MET A 337 -8.90 6.67 -5.60
N ALA A 338 -8.86 8.00 -5.77
CA ALA A 338 -10.00 8.78 -6.23
C ALA A 338 -10.48 8.34 -7.62
N LYS A 339 -11.69 8.77 -8.01
CA LYS A 339 -12.17 8.59 -9.38
C LYS A 339 -11.50 9.62 -10.28
N TYR A 340 -10.94 9.15 -11.40
CA TYR A 340 -10.35 9.94 -12.48
C TYR A 340 -11.13 9.68 -13.77
N ASP A 341 -10.98 10.57 -14.76
CA ASP A 341 -11.61 10.40 -16.06
C ASP A 341 -10.90 9.32 -16.87
N ILE A 342 -9.57 9.25 -16.75
CA ILE A 342 -8.73 8.18 -17.30
C ILE A 342 -7.63 7.82 -16.28
N VAL A 343 -7.31 6.53 -16.19
CA VAL A 343 -6.07 6.06 -15.57
C VAL A 343 -5.14 5.48 -16.64
N HIS A 344 -3.93 6.02 -16.74
CA HIS A 344 -2.88 5.57 -17.63
C HIS A 344 -1.86 4.73 -16.86
N LEU A 345 -1.93 3.40 -17.01
CA LEU A 345 -1.00 2.46 -16.41
C LEU A 345 0.28 2.32 -17.23
N HIS A 346 1.43 2.43 -16.58
CA HIS A 346 2.74 2.12 -17.14
C HIS A 346 3.16 0.70 -16.74
N TYR A 347 3.08 -0.24 -17.68
CA TYR A 347 3.39 -1.67 -17.47
C TYR A 347 4.89 -1.96 -17.73
N PRO A 348 5.57 -2.81 -16.94
CA PRO A 348 5.03 -3.69 -15.91
C PRO A 348 4.89 -3.03 -14.53
N PHE A 349 3.74 -3.26 -13.89
CA PHE A 349 3.54 -2.91 -12.49
C PHE A 349 2.78 -4.03 -11.77
N VAL A 350 3.48 -5.15 -11.56
CA VAL A 350 2.96 -6.30 -10.81
C VAL A 350 2.54 -5.87 -9.40
N PHE A 351 1.40 -6.37 -8.93
CA PHE A 351 0.63 -5.95 -7.75
C PHE A 351 -0.16 -4.65 -7.92
N GLY A 352 0.40 -3.63 -8.57
CA GLY A 352 -0.29 -2.36 -8.81
C GLY A 352 -1.42 -2.47 -9.85
N GLN A 353 -1.16 -3.18 -10.94
CA GLN A 353 -2.10 -3.37 -12.04
C GLN A 353 -3.33 -4.23 -11.66
N GLU A 354 -3.20 -5.19 -10.76
CA GLU A 354 -4.31 -6.02 -10.29
C GLU A 354 -5.25 -5.21 -9.41
N ILE A 355 -4.68 -4.40 -8.50
CA ILE A 355 -5.45 -3.48 -7.67
C ILE A 355 -6.14 -2.44 -8.56
N LEU A 356 -5.41 -1.87 -9.52
CA LEU A 356 -6.00 -0.94 -10.49
C LEU A 356 -7.15 -1.61 -11.25
N HIS A 357 -6.98 -2.83 -11.75
CA HIS A 357 -8.03 -3.52 -12.50
C HIS A 357 -9.31 -3.69 -11.66
N ALA A 358 -9.17 -4.09 -10.39
CA ALA A 358 -10.29 -4.21 -9.47
C ALA A 358 -10.97 -2.86 -9.20
N VAL A 359 -10.18 -1.83 -8.89
CA VAL A 359 -10.66 -0.48 -8.58
C VAL A 359 -11.33 0.17 -9.79
N ALA A 360 -10.70 0.11 -10.96
CA ALA A 360 -11.21 0.67 -12.20
C ALA A 360 -12.48 -0.05 -12.65
N GLY A 361 -12.56 -1.38 -12.48
CA GLY A 361 -13.77 -2.15 -12.72
C GLY A 361 -14.93 -1.72 -11.82
N LEU A 362 -14.68 -1.60 -10.51
CA LEU A 362 -15.70 -1.19 -9.52
C LEU A 362 -16.18 0.24 -9.74
N ARG A 363 -15.26 1.17 -10.05
CA ARG A 363 -15.56 2.61 -10.23
C ARG A 363 -15.87 3.00 -11.68
N ARG A 364 -15.84 2.03 -12.60
CA ARG A 364 -16.00 2.20 -14.07
C ARG A 364 -15.08 3.27 -14.63
N ILE A 365 -13.80 3.19 -14.30
CA ILE A 365 -12.76 4.12 -14.78
C ILE A 365 -12.14 3.55 -16.07
N PRO A 366 -12.10 4.30 -17.18
CA PRO A 366 -11.37 3.91 -18.37
C PRO A 366 -9.87 3.77 -18.10
N VAL A 367 -9.28 2.67 -18.58
CA VAL A 367 -7.85 2.36 -18.39
C VAL A 367 -7.13 2.32 -19.73
N VAL A 368 -6.07 3.11 -19.84
CA VAL A 368 -5.09 3.05 -20.92
C VAL A 368 -3.83 2.42 -20.36
N ILE A 369 -3.21 1.50 -21.10
CA ILE A 369 -1.97 0.84 -20.67
C ILE A 369 -0.86 1.18 -21.67
N THR A 370 0.26 1.74 -21.25
CA THR A 370 1.50 1.68 -22.04
C THR A 370 2.31 0.47 -21.63
N TYR A 371 2.55 -0.42 -22.59
CA TYR A 371 3.35 -1.63 -22.45
C TYR A 371 4.80 -1.34 -22.79
N HIS A 372 5.65 -1.16 -21.76
CA HIS A 372 7.05 -0.74 -21.96
C HIS A 372 7.97 -1.91 -22.31
N GLN A 373 7.79 -3.04 -21.65
CA GLN A 373 8.70 -4.18 -21.77
C GLN A 373 8.07 -5.49 -21.25
N ASP A 374 8.63 -6.60 -21.71
CA ASP A 374 8.32 -7.96 -21.27
C ASP A 374 9.02 -8.25 -19.94
N LEU A 375 8.35 -8.97 -19.04
CA LEU A 375 8.98 -9.45 -17.81
C LEU A 375 9.76 -10.73 -18.09
N ILE A 376 11.03 -10.58 -18.45
CA ILE A 376 11.92 -11.70 -18.73
C ILE A 376 12.68 -12.09 -17.45
N LEU A 377 12.11 -13.03 -16.69
CA LEU A 377 12.76 -13.66 -15.53
C LEU A 377 13.01 -15.14 -15.80
N SER A 378 14.07 -15.69 -15.20
CA SER A 378 14.43 -17.12 -15.28
C SER A 378 14.03 -17.90 -14.02
N GLY A 379 14.17 -19.23 -14.06
CA GLY A 379 13.90 -20.11 -12.92
C GLY A 379 12.45 -20.16 -12.46
N MET A 380 12.25 -20.39 -11.15
CA MET A 380 10.91 -20.50 -10.55
C MET A 380 10.12 -19.19 -10.64
N MET A 381 10.80 -18.05 -10.50
CA MET A 381 10.19 -16.71 -10.62
C MET A 381 9.71 -16.45 -12.06
N GLY A 382 10.50 -16.88 -13.05
CA GLY A 382 10.09 -16.87 -14.46
C GLY A 382 8.82 -17.68 -14.73
N ARG A 383 8.66 -18.85 -14.11
CA ARG A 383 7.44 -19.67 -14.26
C ARG A 383 6.21 -18.98 -13.64
N MET A 384 6.38 -18.32 -12.49
CA MET A 384 5.28 -17.58 -11.84
C MET A 384 4.87 -16.36 -12.67
N VAL A 385 5.83 -15.59 -13.20
CA VAL A 385 5.54 -14.49 -14.13
C VAL A 385 4.84 -15.00 -15.38
N ALA A 386 5.32 -16.08 -16.00
CA ALA A 386 4.68 -16.64 -17.18
C ALA A 386 3.25 -17.11 -16.92
N LEU A 387 2.99 -17.70 -15.73
CA LEU A 387 1.64 -18.09 -15.33
C LEU A 387 0.75 -16.85 -15.10
N HIS A 388 1.27 -15.84 -14.42
CA HIS A 388 0.60 -14.57 -14.19
C HIS A 388 0.23 -13.89 -15.52
N GLU A 389 1.18 -13.76 -16.44
CA GLU A 389 0.97 -13.17 -17.77
C GLU A 389 -0.11 -13.91 -18.55
N LYS A 390 -0.12 -15.26 -18.50
CA LYS A 390 -1.13 -16.08 -19.19
C LYS A 390 -2.52 -16.02 -18.56
N THR A 391 -2.64 -15.60 -17.31
CA THR A 391 -3.88 -15.59 -16.54
C THR A 391 -4.34 -14.16 -16.26
N VAL A 392 -3.94 -13.60 -15.11
CA VAL A 392 -4.34 -12.28 -14.64
C VAL A 392 -3.82 -11.17 -15.57
N GLY A 393 -2.56 -11.27 -16.00
CA GLY A 393 -1.96 -10.32 -16.95
C GLY A 393 -2.74 -10.24 -18.26
N ARG A 394 -3.06 -11.39 -18.88
CA ARG A 394 -3.91 -11.47 -20.07
C ARG A 394 -5.25 -10.78 -19.85
N LEU A 395 -5.90 -11.02 -18.71
CA LEU A 395 -7.19 -10.43 -18.40
C LEU A 395 -7.12 -8.90 -18.34
N ILE A 396 -6.10 -8.37 -17.67
CA ILE A 396 -5.88 -6.93 -17.51
C ILE A 396 -5.59 -6.28 -18.87
N LEU A 397 -4.64 -6.84 -19.62
CA LEU A 397 -4.23 -6.30 -20.93
C LEU A 397 -5.39 -6.31 -21.93
N THR A 398 -6.16 -7.40 -21.99
CA THR A 398 -7.28 -7.52 -22.93
C THR A 398 -8.53 -6.75 -22.51
N ARG A 399 -8.60 -6.23 -21.28
CA ARG A 399 -9.70 -5.37 -20.80
C ARG A 399 -9.36 -3.88 -20.78
N ALA A 400 -8.13 -3.51 -21.09
CA ALA A 400 -7.78 -2.10 -21.27
C ALA A 400 -8.63 -1.49 -22.39
N ASN A 401 -9.02 -0.23 -22.21
CA ASN A 401 -9.71 0.54 -23.24
C ASN A 401 -8.79 0.80 -24.42
N ARG A 402 -7.50 1.04 -24.16
CA ARG A 402 -6.42 1.15 -25.14
C ARG A 402 -5.13 0.53 -24.60
N LEU A 403 -4.39 -0.14 -25.47
CA LEU A 403 -3.04 -0.64 -25.24
C LEU A 403 -2.07 0.12 -26.15
N LEU A 404 -1.21 0.92 -25.54
CA LEU A 404 -0.16 1.66 -26.21
C LEU A 404 1.12 0.83 -26.18
N VAL A 405 1.76 0.65 -27.33
CA VAL A 405 3.01 -0.13 -27.45
C VAL A 405 4.11 0.77 -28.01
N THR A 406 5.34 0.60 -27.53
CA THR A 406 6.47 1.46 -27.90
C THR A 406 6.87 1.31 -29.37
N SER A 407 6.74 0.11 -29.93
CA SER A 407 6.74 -0.09 -31.37
C SER A 407 5.87 -1.26 -31.79
N ARG A 408 5.41 -1.26 -33.04
CA ARG A 408 4.63 -2.37 -33.60
C ARG A 408 5.46 -3.65 -33.70
N ASP A 409 6.73 -3.53 -34.08
CA ASP A 409 7.67 -4.66 -34.16
C ASP A 409 7.89 -5.30 -32.80
N TYR A 410 8.10 -4.48 -31.77
CA TYR A 410 8.25 -4.97 -30.41
C TYR A 410 7.00 -5.70 -29.93
N PHE A 411 5.82 -5.14 -30.20
CA PHE A 411 4.56 -5.79 -29.87
C PHE A 411 4.41 -7.14 -30.57
N ASN A 412 4.72 -7.23 -31.86
CA ASN A 412 4.62 -8.46 -32.64
C ASN A 412 5.57 -9.55 -32.14
N ALA A 413 6.77 -9.18 -31.69
CA ALA A 413 7.75 -10.10 -31.09
C ALA A 413 7.42 -10.46 -29.63
N SER A 414 6.62 -9.65 -28.95
CA SER A 414 6.29 -9.83 -27.53
C SER A 414 5.40 -11.05 -27.29
N ARG A 415 5.55 -11.64 -26.09
CA ARG A 415 4.70 -12.76 -25.64
C ARG A 415 3.21 -12.40 -25.60
N ILE A 416 2.86 -11.12 -25.44
CA ILE A 416 1.48 -10.69 -25.31
C ILE A 416 0.75 -10.54 -26.65
N ALA A 417 1.47 -10.55 -27.78
CA ALA A 417 0.88 -10.45 -29.13
C ALA A 417 -0.26 -11.47 -29.32
N ARG A 418 -0.03 -12.70 -28.84
CA ARG A 418 -0.98 -13.82 -28.93
C ARG A 418 -2.34 -13.58 -28.24
N PHE A 419 -2.44 -12.55 -27.40
CA PHE A 419 -3.69 -12.20 -26.71
C PHE A 419 -4.60 -11.30 -27.54
N PHE A 420 -4.08 -10.74 -28.63
CA PHE A 420 -4.77 -9.79 -29.49
C PHE A 420 -4.86 -10.33 -30.91
N LYS A 421 -5.80 -9.77 -31.68
CA LYS A 421 -5.81 -9.97 -33.13
C LYS A 421 -4.70 -9.11 -33.77
N PRO A 422 -4.12 -9.50 -34.92
CA PRO A 422 -3.06 -8.72 -35.58
C PRO A 422 -3.41 -7.22 -35.73
N ASP A 423 -4.65 -6.91 -36.11
CA ASP A 423 -5.15 -5.54 -36.27
C ASP A 423 -6.17 -5.15 -35.20
N ASP A 424 -5.96 -5.59 -33.96
CA ASP A 424 -6.84 -5.21 -32.85
C ASP A 424 -6.83 -3.67 -32.70
N PRO A 425 -7.97 -2.99 -32.90
CA PRO A 425 -8.02 -1.53 -32.95
C PRO A 425 -7.65 -0.90 -31.61
N ARG A 426 -7.66 -1.67 -30.51
CA ARG A 426 -7.28 -1.20 -29.18
C ARG A 426 -5.77 -1.03 -29.03
N VAL A 427 -4.98 -1.67 -29.89
CA VAL A 427 -3.52 -1.59 -29.87
C VAL A 427 -3.06 -0.43 -30.75
N THR A 428 -2.31 0.51 -30.18
CA THR A 428 -1.82 1.69 -30.89
C THR A 428 -0.33 1.85 -30.61
N GLU A 429 0.44 2.09 -31.67
CA GLU A 429 1.86 2.40 -31.54
C GLU A 429 2.04 3.83 -31.01
N MET A 430 2.81 3.97 -29.94
CA MET A 430 3.19 5.24 -29.34
C MET A 430 4.66 5.14 -28.90
N PRO A 431 5.60 5.55 -29.77
CA PRO A 431 7.02 5.53 -29.46
C PRO A 431 7.38 6.44 -28.29
N ASN A 432 8.48 6.11 -27.61
CA ASN A 432 9.01 6.97 -26.57
C ASN A 432 9.58 8.26 -27.17
N GLY A 433 9.29 9.39 -26.54
CA GLY A 433 9.88 10.67 -26.92
C GLY A 433 11.31 10.83 -26.41
N VAL A 434 12.01 11.82 -26.95
CA VAL A 434 13.30 12.31 -26.45
C VAL A 434 13.19 13.80 -26.16
N ASP A 435 13.83 14.26 -25.10
CA ASP A 435 13.87 15.67 -24.75
C ASP A 435 14.92 16.38 -25.62
N THR A 436 14.47 17.07 -26.67
CA THR A 436 15.34 17.77 -27.61
C THR A 436 15.98 19.03 -27.05
N SER A 437 15.52 19.53 -25.89
CA SER A 437 16.21 20.62 -25.18
C SER A 437 17.46 20.13 -24.47
N ARG A 438 17.49 18.85 -24.10
CA ARG A 438 18.62 18.19 -23.44
C ARG A 438 19.53 17.44 -24.42
N PHE A 439 18.94 16.74 -25.38
CA PHE A 439 19.67 15.97 -26.39
C PHE A 439 19.70 16.77 -27.70
N THR A 440 20.70 17.65 -27.81
CA THR A 440 20.94 18.52 -28.96
C THR A 440 22.23 18.11 -29.67
N THR A 441 22.34 18.50 -30.95
CA THR A 441 23.57 18.37 -31.75
C THR A 441 24.54 19.53 -31.51
N ASP A 442 24.11 20.59 -30.83
CA ASP A 442 24.93 21.76 -30.52
C ASP A 442 25.79 21.51 -29.27
N VAL A 443 26.88 20.78 -29.48
CA VAL A 443 27.84 20.40 -28.43
C VAL A 443 29.27 20.56 -28.92
N ASP A 444 30.19 20.93 -28.01
CA ASP A 444 31.62 21.04 -28.30
C ASP A 444 32.24 19.64 -28.53
N THR A 445 32.16 19.19 -29.77
CA THR A 445 32.65 17.88 -30.19
C THR A 445 34.17 17.78 -30.08
N ALA A 446 34.90 18.86 -30.38
CA ALA A 446 36.36 18.90 -30.29
C ALA A 446 36.83 18.81 -28.84
N GLY A 447 36.19 19.55 -27.93
CA GLY A 447 36.45 19.49 -26.50
C GLY A 447 36.16 18.12 -25.91
N ILE A 448 35.04 17.48 -26.29
CA ILE A 448 34.72 16.11 -25.84
C ILE A 448 35.77 15.11 -26.33
N ARG A 449 36.19 15.19 -27.60
CA ARG A 449 37.24 14.30 -28.14
C ARG A 449 38.56 14.49 -27.39
N SER A 450 38.95 15.73 -27.12
CA SER A 450 40.15 16.04 -26.33
C SER A 450 40.04 15.54 -24.88
N MET A 451 38.86 15.64 -24.25
CA MET A 451 38.64 15.21 -22.86
C MET A 451 38.90 13.71 -22.67
N TYR A 452 38.55 12.88 -23.66
CA TYR A 452 38.74 11.43 -23.64
C TYR A 452 39.99 10.95 -24.39
N GLY A 453 40.80 11.87 -24.90
CA GLY A 453 42.07 11.56 -25.58
C GLY A 453 41.92 10.93 -26.97
N PHE A 454 40.83 11.21 -27.68
CA PHE A 454 40.62 10.71 -29.06
C PHE A 454 41.31 11.63 -30.08
N ALA A 455 42.05 11.03 -31.01
CA ALA A 455 42.72 11.72 -32.12
C ALA A 455 41.71 12.15 -33.19
N GLU A 456 41.98 13.20 -33.97
CA GLU A 456 41.05 13.76 -34.96
C GLU A 456 40.55 12.73 -35.99
N ASP A 457 41.41 11.79 -36.37
CA ASP A 457 41.16 10.70 -37.32
C ASP A 457 40.56 9.43 -36.70
N ASP A 458 40.40 9.38 -35.36
CA ASP A 458 39.76 8.26 -34.69
C ASP A 458 38.27 8.15 -35.05
N VAL A 459 37.83 6.94 -35.40
CA VAL A 459 36.41 6.59 -35.50
C VAL A 459 35.96 6.13 -34.12
N VAL A 460 35.20 6.98 -33.42
CA VAL A 460 34.72 6.68 -32.06
C VAL A 460 33.34 6.04 -32.13
N LEU A 461 33.24 4.78 -31.72
CA LEU A 461 31.97 4.08 -31.54
C LEU A 461 31.59 4.07 -30.06
N ALA A 462 30.57 4.85 -29.70
CA ALA A 462 30.09 4.99 -28.34
C ALA A 462 28.88 4.08 -28.05
N PHE A 463 28.93 3.39 -26.92
CA PHE A 463 27.81 2.66 -26.32
C PHE A 463 27.45 3.31 -24.99
N CYS A 464 26.16 3.55 -24.74
CA CYS A 464 25.68 4.07 -23.46
C CYS A 464 24.56 3.18 -22.91
N GLY A 465 24.79 2.54 -21.76
CA GLY A 465 23.78 1.72 -21.09
C GLY A 465 24.30 0.91 -19.90
N GLY A 466 23.39 0.48 -19.02
CA GLY A 466 23.73 -0.42 -17.90
C GLY A 466 24.42 -1.71 -18.35
N MET A 467 25.47 -2.09 -17.61
CA MET A 467 26.34 -3.24 -17.84
C MET A 467 26.15 -4.27 -16.72
N ASP A 468 24.90 -4.66 -16.48
CA ASP A 468 24.53 -5.58 -15.42
C ASP A 468 23.91 -6.88 -15.97
N THR A 469 23.85 -7.92 -15.13
CA THR A 469 23.29 -9.22 -15.50
C THR A 469 21.86 -9.13 -16.05
N PRO A 470 20.93 -8.34 -15.46
CA PRO A 470 19.60 -8.12 -16.05
C PRO A 470 19.59 -7.49 -17.45
N HIS A 471 20.57 -6.64 -17.79
CA HIS A 471 20.67 -5.94 -19.07
C HIS A 471 21.62 -6.61 -20.08
N TYR A 472 21.95 -7.89 -19.92
CA TYR A 472 22.83 -8.63 -20.84
C TYR A 472 22.41 -8.54 -22.32
N PHE A 473 21.11 -8.38 -22.58
CA PHE A 473 20.54 -8.27 -23.93
C PHE A 473 20.99 -7.01 -24.70
N LYS A 474 21.63 -6.03 -24.03
CA LYS A 474 22.22 -4.86 -24.70
C LYS A 474 23.46 -5.19 -25.53
N GLY A 475 24.00 -6.41 -25.42
CA GLY A 475 24.98 -6.95 -26.37
C GLY A 475 26.36 -6.31 -26.31
N VAL A 476 26.80 -5.84 -25.14
CA VAL A 476 28.16 -5.27 -24.96
C VAL A 476 29.24 -6.30 -25.32
N ASP A 477 29.00 -7.57 -25.00
CA ASP A 477 29.84 -8.69 -25.41
C ASP A 477 29.89 -8.86 -26.94
N VAL A 478 28.73 -8.75 -27.60
CA VAL A 478 28.64 -8.83 -29.06
C VAL A 478 29.41 -7.68 -29.70
N LEU A 479 29.28 -6.47 -29.15
CA LEU A 479 29.99 -5.29 -29.61
C LEU A 479 31.52 -5.47 -29.48
N LEU A 480 32.01 -5.89 -28.31
CA LEU A 480 33.44 -6.13 -28.08
C LEU A 480 34.00 -7.20 -29.02
N ASN A 481 33.27 -8.31 -29.20
CA ASN A 481 33.67 -9.37 -30.12
C ASN A 481 33.67 -8.94 -31.58
N ALA A 482 32.72 -8.08 -31.98
CA ALA A 482 32.67 -7.53 -33.32
C ALA A 482 33.85 -6.60 -33.57
N ALA A 483 34.11 -5.67 -32.64
CA ALA A 483 35.23 -4.73 -32.74
C ALA A 483 36.59 -5.44 -32.80
N ALA A 484 36.78 -6.53 -32.06
CA ALA A 484 38.00 -7.34 -32.11
C ALA A 484 38.24 -8.02 -33.47
N ARG A 485 37.21 -8.14 -34.32
CA ARG A 485 37.29 -8.76 -35.66
C ARG A 485 37.38 -7.74 -36.78
N VAL A 486 37.10 -6.47 -36.50
CA VAL A 486 37.16 -5.41 -37.50
C VAL A 486 38.60 -4.91 -37.58
N ASP A 487 39.21 -5.04 -38.74
CA ASP A 487 40.53 -4.47 -39.02
C ASP A 487 40.40 -2.97 -39.32
N ALA A 488 40.35 -2.17 -38.24
CA ALA A 488 40.25 -0.71 -38.29
C ALA A 488 41.15 -0.10 -37.19
N PRO A 489 42.41 0.27 -37.51
CA PRO A 489 43.38 0.71 -36.50
C PRO A 489 43.03 2.03 -35.82
N ASN A 490 42.17 2.85 -36.43
CA ASN A 490 41.65 4.11 -35.89
C ASN A 490 40.29 3.94 -35.17
N LEU A 491 39.75 2.73 -35.05
CA LEU A 491 38.52 2.49 -34.30
C LEU A 491 38.79 2.60 -32.79
N ARG A 492 37.95 3.38 -32.10
CA ARG A 492 37.95 3.52 -30.63
C ARG A 492 36.57 3.18 -30.09
N LEU A 493 36.52 2.32 -29.09
CA LEU A 493 35.28 1.99 -28.38
C LEU A 493 35.17 2.83 -27.11
N MET A 494 34.04 3.53 -26.95
CA MET A 494 33.70 4.25 -25.73
C MET A 494 32.48 3.59 -25.08
N LEU A 495 32.69 2.89 -23.96
CA LEU A 495 31.61 2.22 -23.22
C LEU A 495 31.23 3.06 -21.99
N ILE A 496 29.99 3.57 -21.97
CA ILE A 496 29.45 4.45 -20.92
C ILE A 496 28.37 3.69 -20.15
N GLY A 497 28.60 3.42 -18.87
CA GLY A 497 27.64 2.71 -18.02
C GLY A 497 28.30 2.08 -16.80
N ASP A 498 27.51 1.40 -15.99
CA ASP A 498 27.98 0.67 -14.82
C ASP A 498 27.13 -0.60 -14.59
N GLY A 499 27.63 -1.52 -13.77
CA GLY A 499 26.95 -2.77 -13.39
C GLY A 499 27.90 -3.91 -13.00
N ASP A 500 27.34 -5.03 -12.55
CA ASP A 500 28.10 -6.18 -12.05
C ASP A 500 28.94 -6.89 -13.13
N LEU A 501 28.68 -6.64 -14.42
CA LEU A 501 29.47 -7.18 -15.53
C LEU A 501 30.60 -6.26 -15.99
N ARG A 502 30.69 -5.02 -15.48
CA ARG A 502 31.69 -4.03 -15.91
C ARG A 502 33.13 -4.58 -15.82
N ALA A 503 33.49 -5.15 -14.68
CA ALA A 503 34.84 -5.71 -14.47
C ALA A 503 35.18 -6.80 -15.50
N ARG A 504 34.21 -7.67 -15.80
CA ARG A 504 34.40 -8.75 -16.79
C ARG A 504 34.57 -8.23 -18.21
N TYR A 505 33.82 -7.20 -18.59
CA TYR A 505 33.99 -6.55 -19.89
C TYR A 505 35.35 -5.87 -20.01
N MET A 506 35.90 -5.31 -18.93
CA MET A 506 37.26 -4.76 -18.91
C MET A 506 38.34 -5.85 -19.05
N GLU A 507 38.09 -7.04 -18.50
CA GLU A 507 38.99 -8.20 -18.61
C GLU A 507 38.89 -8.94 -19.96
N GLY A 508 37.95 -8.57 -20.83
CA GLY A 508 37.73 -9.23 -22.12
C GLY A 508 37.06 -10.61 -22.04
N SER A 509 36.44 -10.93 -20.89
CA SER A 509 35.77 -12.23 -20.68
C SER A 509 34.28 -12.18 -21.04
N THR A 510 33.82 -13.12 -21.87
CA THR A 510 32.40 -13.22 -22.26
C THR A 510 31.58 -13.87 -21.14
N PRO A 511 30.46 -13.27 -20.69
CA PRO A 511 29.60 -13.90 -19.69
C PRO A 511 28.90 -15.14 -20.26
N PRO A 512 28.63 -16.17 -19.44
CA PRO A 512 27.78 -17.27 -19.85
C PRO A 512 26.36 -16.74 -20.11
N ARG A 513 25.82 -17.00 -21.31
CA ARG A 513 24.42 -16.65 -21.62
C ARG A 513 23.49 -17.39 -20.66
N PRO A 514 22.54 -16.72 -19.99
CA PRO A 514 21.53 -17.41 -19.22
C PRO A 514 20.73 -18.34 -20.15
N ARG A 515 20.64 -19.63 -19.78
CA ARG A 515 19.84 -20.63 -20.49
C ARG A 515 18.34 -20.40 -20.30
#